data_AF-A0A3G6RQM9-F1
#
_entry.id   AF-A0A3G6RQM9-F1
#
_cell.length_a   1.000
_cell.length_b   1.000
_cell.length_c   1.000
_cell.angle_alpha   90.00
_cell.angle_beta   90.00
_cell.angle_gamma   90.00
#
_symmetry.space_group_name_H-M   'P 1'
#
loop_
_entity.id
_entity.type
_entity.pdbx_description
1 polymer ?
#
loop_
_entity_poly.entity_id
_entity_poly.type
_entity_poly.pdbx_seq_one_letter_code
_entity_poly.pdbx_strand_id
1 'polypeptide(L)'
;MEDIICPYPWDCGKTIEAKKLSKHDYDFLYNASEKKMTFMIIHCPECSREFKFNTVQWKSDKFGYSDPNITIETKKKTIKQLTTILDRAKVEIPLAYFDYLISRKFDPQISIFSNEENFNLYDLNQLCEKINVDGTSYLTISQLKGFANSLIEVTGGISSKGQDLNYKDISNCLTIGSEGTKLLCIDYRDGNSLWVFHPDGGDIESLSVTLENIIERQNLYK
;
A
#
# COMPACT_ATOMS: atom_id res chain seq x y z
N MET A 1 37.57 15.39 -18.20
CA MET A 1 36.19 15.16 -17.73
C MET A 1 35.97 16.06 -16.55
N GLU A 2 34.83 16.72 -16.52
CA GLU A 2 34.42 17.57 -15.40
C GLU A 2 34.00 16.70 -14.21
N ASP A 3 33.84 17.32 -13.05
CA ASP A 3 33.36 16.61 -11.86
C ASP A 3 31.87 16.26 -11.98
N ILE A 4 31.44 15.25 -11.24
CA ILE A 4 30.08 14.71 -11.23
C ILE A 4 29.47 14.95 -9.85
N ILE A 5 28.26 15.49 -9.80
CA ILE A 5 27.56 15.70 -8.52
C ILE A 5 26.66 14.50 -8.23
N CYS A 6 26.74 13.92 -7.04
CA CYS A 6 25.81 12.89 -6.59
C CYS A 6 24.39 13.49 -6.43
N PRO A 7 23.33 12.91 -7.04
CA PRO A 7 22.00 13.54 -7.04
C PRO A 7 21.17 13.29 -5.76
N TYR A 8 21.76 12.71 -4.72
CA TYR A 8 21.11 12.41 -3.44
C TYR A 8 21.61 13.37 -2.34
N PRO A 9 21.13 14.62 -2.25
CA PRO A 9 21.59 15.56 -1.23
C PRO A 9 21.24 15.14 0.20
N TRP A 10 20.19 14.33 0.37
CA TRP A 10 19.76 13.77 1.65
C TRP A 10 20.67 12.63 2.16
N ASP A 11 21.56 12.12 1.32
CA ASP A 11 22.48 11.01 1.64
C ASP A 11 23.94 11.38 1.44
N CYS A 12 24.25 12.10 0.36
CA CYS A 12 25.61 12.38 -0.08
C CYS A 12 25.75 13.80 -0.65
N GLY A 13 25.18 14.06 -1.85
CA GLY A 13 25.26 15.37 -2.51
C GLY A 13 26.66 15.85 -2.90
N LYS A 14 27.70 15.02 -2.72
CA LYS A 14 29.08 15.42 -2.95
C LYS A 14 29.43 15.55 -4.43
N THR A 15 30.38 16.43 -4.70
CA THR A 15 31.09 16.51 -5.98
C THR A 15 32.16 15.43 -6.03
N ILE A 16 32.18 14.67 -7.12
CA ILE A 16 33.01 13.50 -7.35
C ILE A 16 33.90 13.78 -8.55
N GLU A 17 35.22 13.73 -8.36
CA GLU A 17 36.15 13.69 -9.48
C GLU A 17 35.95 12.39 -10.26
N ALA A 18 35.79 12.46 -11.58
CA ALA A 18 35.52 11.26 -12.40
C ALA A 18 36.54 10.12 -12.16
N LYS A 19 37.80 10.45 -11.89
CA LYS A 19 38.87 9.47 -11.61
C LYS A 19 38.69 8.68 -10.30
N LYS A 20 37.84 9.15 -9.39
CA LYS A 20 37.50 8.46 -8.14
C LYS A 20 36.41 7.40 -8.32
N LEU A 21 35.76 7.35 -9.49
CA LEU A 21 34.87 6.25 -9.83
C LEU A 21 35.61 4.91 -9.81
N SER A 22 34.86 3.82 -9.67
CA SER A 22 35.40 2.50 -9.90
C SER A 22 36.00 2.41 -11.31
N LYS A 23 37.00 1.55 -11.51
CA LYS A 23 37.61 1.38 -12.83
C LYS A 23 36.56 1.07 -13.91
N HIS A 24 35.61 0.20 -13.58
CA HIS A 24 34.48 -0.14 -14.46
C HIS A 24 33.66 1.10 -14.85
N ASP A 25 33.23 1.89 -13.87
CA ASP A 25 32.36 3.04 -14.14
C ASP A 25 33.11 4.19 -14.82
N TYR A 26 34.41 4.35 -14.54
CA TYR A 26 35.25 5.31 -15.24
C TYR A 26 35.43 4.93 -16.72
N ASP A 27 35.75 3.66 -17.00
CA ASP A 27 35.90 3.17 -18.37
C ASP A 27 34.56 3.26 -19.13
N PHE A 28 33.43 2.98 -18.46
CA PHE A 28 32.11 3.14 -19.03
C PHE A 28 31.77 4.61 -19.31
N LEU A 29 32.06 5.53 -18.38
CA LEU A 29 31.87 6.97 -18.55
C LEU A 29 32.69 7.51 -19.72
N TYR A 30 33.93 7.06 -19.87
CA TYR A 30 34.79 7.45 -21.00
C TYR A 30 34.16 7.07 -22.33
N ASN A 31 33.80 5.80 -22.49
CA ASN A 31 33.18 5.30 -23.72
C ASN A 31 31.81 5.95 -23.98
N ALA A 32 31.01 6.17 -22.94
CA ALA A 32 29.70 6.80 -23.02
C ALA A 32 29.81 8.27 -23.45
N SER A 33 30.82 8.99 -22.97
CA SER A 33 31.11 10.37 -23.34
C SER A 33 31.53 10.48 -24.81
N GLU A 34 32.39 9.58 -25.30
CA GLU A 34 32.78 9.55 -26.72
C GLU A 34 31.58 9.27 -27.63
N LYS A 35 30.67 8.38 -27.17
CA LYS A 35 29.44 8.02 -27.90
C LYS A 35 28.27 8.97 -27.68
N LYS A 36 28.45 10.05 -26.90
CA LYS A 36 27.39 11.03 -26.56
C LYS A 36 26.13 10.37 -26.00
N MET A 37 26.29 9.36 -25.13
CA MET A 37 25.16 8.67 -24.51
C MET A 37 24.43 9.61 -23.54
N THR A 38 23.13 9.76 -23.72
CA THR A 38 22.27 10.60 -22.85
C THR A 38 21.79 9.86 -21.60
N PHE A 39 22.13 8.58 -21.47
CA PHE A 39 21.70 7.74 -20.37
C PHE A 39 22.77 6.68 -20.07
N MET A 40 23.22 6.63 -18.82
CA MET A 40 24.01 5.55 -18.24
C MET A 40 23.74 5.48 -16.74
N ILE A 41 24.06 4.36 -16.12
CA ILE A 41 24.01 4.18 -14.66
C ILE A 41 25.44 4.03 -14.17
N ILE A 42 25.80 4.78 -13.14
CA ILE A 42 27.11 4.74 -12.48
C ILE A 42 26.93 4.80 -10.96
N HIS A 43 27.95 4.35 -10.22
CA HIS A 43 27.93 4.33 -8.77
C HIS A 43 28.68 5.53 -8.18
N CYS A 44 28.11 6.11 -7.13
CA CYS A 44 28.81 7.10 -6.32
C CYS A 44 29.90 6.40 -5.48
N PRO A 45 31.18 6.80 -5.55
CA PRO A 45 32.24 6.18 -4.75
C PRO A 45 32.16 6.56 -3.27
N GLU A 46 31.38 7.59 -2.93
CA GLU A 46 31.25 8.11 -1.56
C GLU A 46 30.11 7.44 -0.79
N CYS A 47 28.99 7.13 -1.45
CA CYS A 47 27.80 6.54 -0.80
C CYS A 47 27.32 5.24 -1.45
N SER A 48 28.05 4.74 -2.45
CA SER A 48 27.75 3.50 -3.18
C SER A 48 26.41 3.45 -3.94
N ARG A 49 25.61 4.52 -3.90
CA ARG A 49 24.32 4.56 -4.62
C ARG A 49 24.52 4.67 -6.12
N GLU A 50 23.68 3.94 -6.84
CA GLU A 50 23.50 4.10 -8.28
C GLU A 50 22.74 5.38 -8.61
N PHE A 51 23.14 6.04 -9.70
CA PHE A 51 22.40 7.16 -10.27
C PHE A 51 22.51 7.22 -11.79
N LYS A 52 21.53 7.88 -12.42
CA LYS A 52 21.55 8.14 -13.86
C LYS A 52 22.52 9.26 -14.16
N PHE A 53 23.28 9.14 -15.24
CA PHE A 53 24.15 10.20 -15.72
C PHE A 53 23.92 10.44 -17.21
N ASN A 54 23.92 11.72 -17.61
CA ASN A 54 23.83 12.17 -19.00
C ASN A 54 25.15 12.82 -19.40
N THR A 55 25.89 12.17 -20.30
CA THR A 55 27.23 12.64 -20.72
C THR A 55 27.18 13.87 -21.65
N VAL A 56 26.03 14.17 -22.26
CA VAL A 56 25.85 15.33 -23.15
C VAL A 56 25.53 16.59 -22.34
N GLN A 57 24.66 16.46 -21.35
CA GLN A 57 24.31 17.56 -20.44
C GLN A 57 25.27 17.69 -19.26
N TRP A 58 26.12 16.68 -19.05
CA TRP A 58 26.97 16.51 -17.89
C TRP A 58 26.21 16.63 -16.56
N LYS A 59 25.09 15.89 -16.45
CA LYS A 59 24.17 15.96 -15.32
C LYS A 59 23.80 14.59 -14.77
N SER A 60 23.74 14.53 -13.45
CA SER A 60 23.24 13.38 -12.69
C SER A 60 21.75 13.53 -12.38
N ASP A 61 21.03 12.41 -12.36
CA ASP A 61 19.64 12.34 -11.93
C ASP A 61 19.42 11.11 -11.03
N LYS A 62 18.43 11.21 -10.14
CA LYS A 62 18.10 10.15 -9.17
C LYS A 62 17.62 8.88 -9.87
N PHE A 63 17.92 7.73 -9.28
CA PHE A 63 17.57 6.40 -9.78
C PHE A 63 17.38 5.40 -8.63
N GLY A 64 16.20 4.80 -8.53
CA GLY A 64 15.98 3.70 -7.59
C GLY A 64 15.91 4.08 -6.10
N TYR A 65 16.23 5.31 -5.72
CA TYR A 65 16.18 5.77 -4.33
C TYR A 65 15.31 7.02 -4.15
N SER A 66 14.35 6.91 -3.25
CA SER A 66 13.53 8.03 -2.77
C SER A 66 14.16 8.65 -1.52
N ASP A 67 13.97 9.95 -1.34
CA ASP A 67 14.38 10.65 -0.11
C ASP A 67 13.50 10.14 1.05
N PRO A 68 14.09 9.49 2.07
CA PRO A 68 13.32 8.96 3.20
C PRO A 68 12.67 10.07 4.04
N ASN A 69 13.14 11.32 3.91
CA ASN A 69 12.62 12.47 4.65
C ASN A 69 11.50 13.21 3.90
N ILE A 70 11.22 12.84 2.64
CA ILE A 70 10.10 13.39 1.88
C ILE A 70 8.92 12.43 2.02
N THR A 71 7.95 12.80 2.85
CA THR A 71 6.60 12.24 2.76
C THR A 71 6.02 12.71 1.43
N ILE A 72 6.04 11.84 0.41
CA ILE A 72 5.35 12.14 -0.85
C ILE A 72 3.87 12.13 -0.50
N GLU A 73 3.27 13.30 -0.29
CA GLU A 73 1.82 13.43 -0.28
C GLU A 73 1.33 13.03 -1.68
N THR A 74 0.92 11.78 -1.81
CA THR A 74 0.18 11.32 -2.98
C THR A 74 -1.03 12.21 -3.09
N LYS A 75 -1.09 13.00 -4.17
CA LYS A 75 -2.19 13.93 -4.43
C LYS A 75 -3.51 13.17 -4.31
N LYS A 76 -4.25 13.39 -3.21
CA LYS A 76 -5.46 12.61 -2.90
C LYS A 76 -6.44 12.72 -4.08
N LYS A 77 -7.00 11.59 -4.48
CA LYS A 77 -7.98 11.55 -5.57
C LYS A 77 -9.25 12.25 -5.10
N THR A 78 -9.94 12.89 -6.02
CA THR A 78 -11.26 13.49 -5.73
C THR A 78 -12.29 12.38 -5.46
N ILE A 79 -13.35 12.68 -4.71
CA ILE A 79 -14.44 11.73 -4.44
C ILE A 79 -15.00 11.16 -5.74
N LYS A 80 -15.23 11.98 -6.76
CA LYS A 80 -15.70 11.53 -8.08
C LYS A 80 -14.79 10.48 -8.74
N GLN A 81 -13.47 10.67 -8.62
CA GLN A 81 -12.48 9.70 -9.14
C GLN A 81 -12.50 8.41 -8.32
N LEU A 82 -12.65 8.50 -6.99
CA LEU A 82 -12.72 7.34 -6.11
C LEU A 82 -13.99 6.52 -6.36
N THR A 83 -15.15 7.16 -6.49
CA THR A 83 -16.40 6.48 -6.88
C THR A 83 -16.25 5.77 -8.23
N THR A 84 -15.63 6.41 -9.22
CA THR A 84 -15.37 5.76 -10.53
C THR A 84 -14.47 4.52 -10.39
N ILE A 85 -13.52 4.51 -9.45
CA ILE A 85 -12.67 3.34 -9.19
C ILE A 85 -13.52 2.20 -8.60
N LEU A 86 -14.36 2.50 -7.62
CA LEU A 86 -15.25 1.51 -6.99
C LEU A 86 -16.26 0.93 -7.99
N ASP A 87 -16.89 1.78 -8.81
CA ASP A 87 -17.85 1.35 -9.84
C ASP A 87 -17.21 0.40 -10.86
N ARG A 88 -15.99 0.72 -11.33
CA ARG A 88 -15.24 -0.14 -12.26
C ARG A 88 -14.86 -1.48 -11.64
N ALA A 89 -14.57 -1.48 -10.34
CA ALA A 89 -14.27 -2.69 -9.58
C ALA A 89 -15.54 -3.46 -9.16
N LYS A 90 -16.74 -2.89 -9.40
CA LYS A 90 -18.03 -3.42 -8.94
C LYS A 90 -18.06 -3.63 -7.43
N VAL A 91 -17.50 -2.67 -6.69
CA VAL A 91 -17.51 -2.67 -5.23
C VAL A 91 -18.60 -1.72 -4.75
N GLU A 92 -19.56 -2.25 -3.99
CA GLU A 92 -20.66 -1.49 -3.41
C GLU A 92 -20.42 -1.32 -1.92
N ILE A 93 -20.12 -0.09 -1.50
CA ILE A 93 -19.96 0.26 -0.08
C ILE A 93 -21.36 0.59 0.49
N PRO A 94 -21.73 0.09 1.69
CA PRO A 94 -22.96 0.52 2.35
C PRO A 94 -23.06 2.05 2.40
N LEU A 95 -24.18 2.62 1.92
CA LEU A 95 -24.33 4.05 1.70
C LEU A 95 -24.02 4.88 2.97
N ALA A 96 -24.52 4.43 4.12
CA ALA A 96 -24.27 5.09 5.40
C ALA A 96 -22.76 5.16 5.74
N TYR A 97 -21.99 4.12 5.40
CA TYR A 97 -20.56 4.11 5.60
C TYR A 97 -19.82 4.98 4.58
N PHE A 98 -20.28 4.99 3.32
CA PHE A 98 -19.75 5.89 2.31
C PHE A 98 -19.91 7.37 2.74
N ASP A 99 -21.10 7.74 3.22
CA ASP A 99 -21.38 9.08 3.73
C ASP A 99 -20.50 9.42 4.94
N TYR A 100 -20.30 8.46 5.84
CA TYR A 100 -19.39 8.60 6.97
C TYR A 100 -17.94 8.86 6.51
N LEU A 101 -17.42 8.10 5.55
CA LEU A 101 -16.05 8.22 4.99
C LEU A 101 -15.76 9.59 4.36
N ILE A 102 -16.76 10.25 3.77
CA ILE A 102 -16.60 11.58 3.16
C ILE A 102 -16.98 12.73 4.11
N SER A 103 -17.47 12.42 5.30
CA SER A 103 -17.87 13.41 6.29
C SER A 103 -16.69 13.95 7.10
N ARG A 104 -16.89 15.08 7.77
CA ARG A 104 -15.94 15.60 8.77
C ARG A 104 -15.93 14.80 10.07
N LYS A 105 -16.82 13.83 10.22
CA LYS A 105 -16.92 12.97 11.41
C LYS A 105 -16.08 11.70 11.28
N PHE A 106 -15.51 11.44 10.09
CA PHE A 106 -14.62 10.31 9.91
C PHE A 106 -13.45 10.41 10.88
N ASP A 107 -13.28 9.38 11.69
CA ASP A 107 -12.12 9.21 12.54
C ASP A 107 -11.50 7.84 12.23
N PRO A 108 -10.20 7.79 11.88
CA PRO A 108 -9.55 6.56 11.47
C PRO A 108 -9.30 5.60 12.63
N GLN A 109 -9.38 6.03 13.89
CA GLN A 109 -9.06 5.17 15.03
C GLN A 109 -10.34 4.60 15.64
N ILE A 110 -10.42 3.27 15.77
CA ILE A 110 -11.56 2.58 16.36
C ILE A 110 -11.09 1.47 17.30
N SER A 111 -11.58 1.49 18.53
CA SER A 111 -11.27 0.45 19.51
C SER A 111 -12.34 -0.62 19.46
N ILE A 112 -11.99 -1.81 19.00
CA ILE A 112 -12.91 -2.97 18.92
C ILE A 112 -12.79 -3.85 20.15
N PHE A 113 -11.56 -4.04 20.66
CA PHE A 113 -11.27 -4.84 21.85
C PHE A 113 -10.68 -3.94 22.93
N SER A 114 -11.13 -4.09 24.19
CA SER A 114 -10.72 -3.19 25.28
C SER A 114 -9.26 -3.34 25.70
N ASN A 115 -8.65 -4.48 25.38
CA ASN A 115 -7.32 -4.88 25.84
C ASN A 115 -6.32 -5.02 24.68
N GLU A 116 -6.69 -4.57 23.48
CA GLU A 116 -5.84 -4.64 22.28
C GLU A 116 -5.63 -3.25 21.70
N GLU A 117 -4.76 -3.16 20.70
CA GLU A 117 -4.54 -1.91 19.98
C GLU A 117 -5.79 -1.51 19.18
N ASN A 118 -5.88 -0.23 18.86
CA ASN A 118 -6.96 0.27 18.03
C ASN A 118 -6.79 -0.21 16.59
N PHE A 119 -7.91 -0.56 15.96
CA PHE A 119 -7.95 -0.68 14.52
C PHE A 119 -7.81 0.70 13.88
N ASN A 120 -7.04 0.75 12.80
CA ASN A 120 -6.98 1.89 11.90
C ASN A 120 -7.91 1.64 10.71
N LEU A 121 -9.03 2.35 10.68
CA LEU A 121 -9.96 2.41 9.54
C LEU A 121 -9.30 3.11 8.36
N TYR A 122 -9.50 2.54 7.18
CA TYR A 122 -9.04 3.09 5.92
C TYR A 122 -9.94 4.24 5.48
N ASP A 123 -9.33 5.38 5.13
CA ASP A 123 -10.04 6.45 4.44
C ASP A 123 -10.44 6.02 3.01
N LEU A 124 -11.32 6.78 2.37
CA LEU A 124 -11.81 6.42 1.02
C LEU A 124 -10.68 6.31 -0.03
N ASN A 125 -9.58 7.05 0.13
CA ASN A 125 -8.44 6.91 -0.77
C ASN A 125 -7.76 5.57 -0.54
N GLN A 126 -7.46 5.23 0.71
CA GLN A 126 -6.83 3.98 1.11
C GLN A 126 -7.66 2.76 0.68
N LEU A 127 -8.98 2.81 0.82
CA LEU A 127 -9.89 1.75 0.32
C LEU A 127 -9.74 1.50 -1.19
N CYS A 128 -9.43 2.56 -1.95
CA CYS A 128 -9.24 2.53 -3.40
C CYS A 128 -7.77 2.35 -3.83
N GLU A 129 -6.83 2.18 -2.89
CA GLU A 129 -5.45 1.84 -3.22
C GLU A 129 -5.33 0.40 -3.69
N LYS A 130 -4.31 0.14 -4.51
CA LYS A 130 -4.04 -1.20 -4.99
C LYS A 130 -3.06 -1.86 -4.05
N ILE A 131 -3.37 -3.07 -3.63
CA ILE A 131 -2.45 -3.96 -2.95
C ILE A 131 -2.17 -5.20 -3.80
N ASN A 132 -1.08 -5.89 -3.49
CA ASN A 132 -0.75 -7.16 -4.11
C ASN A 132 -0.98 -8.29 -3.09
N VAL A 133 -1.76 -9.28 -3.48
CA VAL A 133 -1.93 -10.54 -2.74
C VAL A 133 -1.57 -11.66 -3.70
N ASP A 134 -0.49 -12.38 -3.41
CA ASP A 134 0.06 -13.48 -4.21
C ASP A 134 0.16 -13.16 -5.71
N GLY A 135 0.76 -12.02 -6.03
CA GLY A 135 0.99 -11.60 -7.42
C GLY A 135 -0.22 -10.95 -8.09
N THR A 136 -1.42 -11.04 -7.50
CA THR A 136 -2.64 -10.44 -8.04
C THR A 136 -2.93 -9.10 -7.38
N SER A 137 -3.27 -8.09 -8.20
CA SER A 137 -3.58 -6.75 -7.71
C SER A 137 -5.08 -6.61 -7.39
N TYR A 138 -5.39 -6.21 -6.16
CA TYR A 138 -6.74 -5.92 -5.67
C TYR A 138 -6.83 -4.49 -5.14
N LEU A 139 -8.05 -3.94 -5.07
CA LEU A 139 -8.27 -2.77 -4.21
C LEU A 139 -8.17 -3.19 -2.74
N THR A 140 -7.68 -2.32 -1.86
CA THR A 140 -7.59 -2.58 -0.41
C THR A 140 -8.93 -3.05 0.16
N ILE A 141 -10.04 -2.45 -0.26
CA ILE A 141 -11.39 -2.85 0.19
C ILE A 141 -11.78 -4.28 -0.22
N SER A 142 -11.16 -4.82 -1.27
CA SER A 142 -11.44 -6.16 -1.81
C SER A 142 -10.30 -7.15 -1.54
N GLN A 143 -9.38 -6.84 -0.62
CA GLN A 143 -8.19 -7.67 -0.40
C GLN A 143 -8.49 -9.08 0.08
N LEU A 144 -9.60 -9.26 0.83
CA LEU A 144 -10.04 -10.58 1.28
C LEU A 144 -10.32 -11.54 0.12
N LYS A 145 -10.66 -11.03 -1.07
CA LYS A 145 -10.77 -11.87 -2.27
C LYS A 145 -9.45 -12.53 -2.63
N GLY A 146 -8.34 -11.80 -2.48
CA GLY A 146 -7.00 -12.34 -2.67
C GLY A 146 -6.70 -13.42 -1.65
N PHE A 147 -6.77 -13.08 -0.37
CA PHE A 147 -6.44 -14.01 0.72
C PHE A 147 -7.31 -15.27 0.70
N ALA A 148 -8.60 -15.14 0.48
CA ALA A 148 -9.51 -16.28 0.39
C ALA A 148 -9.18 -17.20 -0.79
N ASN A 149 -8.83 -16.65 -1.96
CA ASN A 149 -8.43 -17.46 -3.11
C ASN A 149 -7.14 -18.23 -2.81
N SER A 150 -6.14 -17.57 -2.22
CA SER A 150 -4.90 -18.22 -1.80
C SER A 150 -5.14 -19.36 -0.81
N LEU A 151 -6.02 -19.15 0.16
CA LEU A 151 -6.39 -20.19 1.12
C LEU A 151 -7.14 -21.35 0.45
N ILE A 152 -8.06 -21.07 -0.49
CA ILE A 152 -8.75 -22.12 -1.26
C ILE A 152 -7.75 -22.96 -2.06
N GLU A 153 -6.74 -22.33 -2.68
CA GLU A 153 -5.70 -23.02 -3.45
C GLU A 153 -4.85 -23.93 -2.55
N VAL A 154 -4.50 -23.48 -1.34
CA VAL A 154 -3.68 -24.24 -0.39
C VAL A 154 -4.48 -25.36 0.30
N THR A 155 -5.73 -25.11 0.71
CA THR A 155 -6.53 -26.07 1.47
C THR A 155 -7.44 -26.96 0.62
N GLY A 156 -7.46 -26.75 -0.71
CA GLY A 156 -8.41 -27.43 -1.60
C GLY A 156 -9.86 -27.02 -1.36
N GLY A 157 -10.09 -25.81 -0.83
CA GLY A 157 -11.42 -25.27 -0.52
C GLY A 157 -12.06 -25.81 0.77
N ILE A 158 -11.32 -26.56 1.58
CA ILE A 158 -11.77 -27.00 2.90
C ILE A 158 -11.59 -25.83 3.87
N SER A 159 -12.68 -25.25 4.36
CA SER A 159 -12.66 -24.27 5.44
C SER A 159 -12.47 -24.96 6.80
N SER A 160 -11.92 -24.22 7.76
CA SER A 160 -11.70 -24.72 9.11
C SER A 160 -13.02 -25.16 9.74
N LYS A 161 -13.05 -26.35 10.34
CA LYS A 161 -14.26 -26.85 11.03
C LYS A 161 -14.66 -25.87 12.13
N GLY A 162 -15.88 -25.35 12.06
CA GLY A 162 -16.44 -24.44 13.07
C GLY A 162 -16.39 -22.95 12.72
N GLN A 163 -15.95 -22.56 11.51
CA GLN A 163 -16.12 -21.20 11.02
C GLN A 163 -17.54 -20.97 10.49
N ASP A 164 -18.14 -19.83 10.86
CA ASP A 164 -19.46 -19.41 10.38
C ASP A 164 -19.45 -18.93 8.93
N LEU A 165 -18.29 -18.51 8.42
CA LEU A 165 -18.06 -18.10 7.04
C LEU A 165 -17.05 -19.02 6.37
N ASN A 166 -17.37 -19.53 5.18
CA ASN A 166 -16.38 -20.23 4.35
C ASN A 166 -15.52 -19.22 3.57
N TYR A 167 -14.45 -19.69 2.93
CA TYR A 167 -13.55 -18.80 2.18
C TYR A 167 -14.24 -18.07 1.02
N LYS A 168 -15.24 -18.67 0.38
CA LYS A 168 -16.01 -18.01 -0.68
C LYS A 168 -16.83 -16.84 -0.11
N ASP A 169 -17.39 -16.99 1.08
CA ASP A 169 -18.08 -15.91 1.77
C ASP A 169 -17.10 -14.80 2.15
N ILE A 170 -15.96 -15.15 2.74
CA ILE A 170 -14.88 -14.21 3.11
C ILE A 170 -14.43 -13.39 1.90
N SER A 171 -14.34 -14.02 0.72
CA SER A 171 -13.92 -13.36 -0.52
C SER A 171 -14.84 -12.20 -0.98
N ASN A 172 -16.08 -12.17 -0.48
CA ASN A 172 -17.05 -11.13 -0.82
C ASN A 172 -17.15 -10.03 0.26
N CYS A 173 -16.59 -10.25 1.45
CA CYS A 173 -16.58 -9.26 2.53
C CYS A 173 -15.71 -8.05 2.17
N LEU A 174 -16.05 -6.87 2.71
CA LEU A 174 -15.36 -5.62 2.41
C LEU A 174 -14.41 -5.25 3.54
N THR A 175 -13.11 -5.16 3.26
CA THR A 175 -12.14 -4.75 4.28
C THR A 175 -12.20 -3.24 4.50
N ILE A 176 -12.29 -2.82 5.76
CA ILE A 176 -12.46 -1.42 6.13
C ILE A 176 -11.37 -0.88 7.06
N GLY A 177 -10.54 -1.73 7.63
CA GLY A 177 -9.42 -1.32 8.47
C GLY A 177 -8.52 -2.48 8.87
N SER A 178 -7.48 -2.17 9.64
CA SER A 178 -6.54 -3.18 10.13
C SER A 178 -5.92 -2.82 11.48
N GLU A 179 -5.50 -3.85 12.20
CA GLU A 179 -4.67 -3.79 13.41
C GLU A 179 -3.57 -4.85 13.26
N GLY A 180 -2.32 -4.43 13.09
CA GLY A 180 -1.23 -5.35 12.69
C GLY A 180 -1.57 -6.11 11.39
N THR A 181 -1.61 -7.44 11.46
CA THR A 181 -2.01 -8.31 10.34
C THR A 181 -3.53 -8.56 10.29
N LYS A 182 -4.28 -8.25 11.36
CA LYS A 182 -5.72 -8.46 11.42
C LYS A 182 -6.46 -7.49 10.54
N LEU A 183 -7.50 -7.98 9.84
CA LEU A 183 -8.32 -7.19 8.93
C LEU A 183 -9.75 -7.10 9.45
N LEU A 184 -10.23 -5.87 9.66
CA LEU A 184 -11.64 -5.62 9.99
C LEU A 184 -12.45 -5.56 8.69
N CYS A 185 -13.54 -6.33 8.62
CA CYS A 185 -14.36 -6.40 7.42
C CYS A 185 -15.87 -6.38 7.68
N ILE A 186 -16.60 -5.87 6.70
CA ILE A 186 -18.07 -5.84 6.67
C ILE A 186 -18.56 -7.12 5.99
N ASP A 187 -19.52 -7.79 6.62
CA ASP A 187 -20.23 -8.92 6.05
C ASP A 187 -21.02 -8.50 4.80
N TYR A 188 -20.78 -9.20 3.69
CA TYR A 188 -21.42 -8.88 2.41
C TYR A 188 -22.93 -9.18 2.39
N ARG A 189 -23.43 -10.00 3.33
CA ARG A 189 -24.81 -10.48 3.35
C ARG A 189 -25.78 -9.45 3.89
N ASP A 190 -25.36 -8.66 4.87
CA ASP A 190 -26.19 -7.64 5.53
C ASP A 190 -25.62 -6.22 5.44
N GLY A 191 -24.36 -6.07 5.06
CA GLY A 191 -23.70 -4.77 4.94
C GLY A 191 -23.52 -4.04 6.28
N ASN A 192 -23.64 -4.73 7.41
CA ASN A 192 -23.60 -4.12 8.75
C ASN A 192 -22.84 -4.95 9.80
N SER A 193 -22.92 -6.28 9.77
CA SER A 193 -22.17 -7.12 10.69
C SER A 193 -20.67 -7.01 10.42
N LEU A 194 -19.86 -6.97 11.48
CA LEU A 194 -18.42 -6.87 11.38
C LEU A 194 -17.73 -8.16 11.80
N TRP A 195 -16.62 -8.43 11.14
CA TRP A 195 -15.77 -9.58 11.39
C TRP A 195 -14.31 -9.16 11.40
N VAL A 196 -13.49 -9.92 12.10
CA VAL A 196 -12.02 -9.81 12.02
C VAL A 196 -11.49 -11.06 11.33
N PHE A 197 -10.78 -10.86 10.22
CA PHE A 197 -10.06 -11.90 9.52
C PHE A 197 -8.59 -11.88 9.92
N HIS A 198 -8.05 -13.05 10.19
CA HIS A 198 -6.66 -13.27 10.60
C HIS A 198 -5.90 -13.96 9.46
N PRO A 199 -5.15 -13.22 8.62
CA PRO A 199 -4.49 -13.80 7.44
C PRO A 199 -3.49 -14.91 7.77
N ASP A 200 -2.86 -14.86 8.93
CA ASP A 200 -1.83 -15.81 9.35
C ASP A 200 -2.41 -17.20 9.68
N GLY A 201 -3.64 -17.26 10.19
CA GLY A 201 -4.34 -18.51 10.54
C GLY A 201 -5.45 -18.89 9.55
N GLY A 202 -5.91 -17.94 8.73
CA GLY A 202 -7.09 -18.10 7.88
C GLY A 202 -8.40 -18.17 8.67
N ASP A 203 -8.39 -17.76 9.93
CA ASP A 203 -9.55 -17.68 10.80
C ASP A 203 -10.30 -16.36 10.70
N ILE A 204 -11.59 -16.43 11.01
CA ILE A 204 -12.49 -15.29 10.99
C ILE A 204 -13.41 -15.34 12.20
N GLU A 205 -13.53 -14.22 12.90
CA GLU A 205 -14.33 -14.07 14.11
C GLU A 205 -15.39 -12.99 13.91
N SER A 206 -16.62 -13.26 14.37
CA SER A 206 -17.70 -12.28 14.36
C SER A 206 -17.58 -11.34 15.55
N LEU A 207 -17.93 -10.07 15.33
CA LEU A 207 -17.94 -9.05 16.37
C LEU A 207 -19.36 -8.78 16.86
N SER A 208 -19.47 -8.39 18.13
CA SER A 208 -20.72 -7.87 18.71
C SER A 208 -21.02 -6.43 18.26
N VAL A 209 -20.02 -5.74 17.73
CA VAL A 209 -20.07 -4.39 17.20
C VAL A 209 -20.45 -4.42 15.72
N THR A 210 -21.30 -3.48 15.31
CA THR A 210 -21.74 -3.33 13.92
C THR A 210 -21.12 -2.10 13.24
N LEU A 211 -21.26 -2.01 11.92
CA LEU A 211 -20.87 -0.85 11.14
C LEU A 211 -21.61 0.42 11.60
N GLU A 212 -22.88 0.30 11.95
CA GLU A 212 -23.66 1.40 12.55
C GLU A 212 -23.03 1.89 13.86
N ASN A 213 -22.56 0.99 14.73
CA ASN A 213 -21.86 1.40 15.95
C ASN A 213 -20.56 2.17 15.65
N ILE A 214 -19.83 1.81 14.59
CA ILE A 214 -18.64 2.56 14.13
C ILE A 214 -19.04 3.96 13.65
N ILE A 215 -20.07 4.07 12.82
CA ILE A 215 -20.55 5.34 12.24
C ILE A 215 -21.04 6.28 13.35
N GLU A 216 -21.79 5.74 14.31
CA GLU A 216 -22.41 6.51 15.40
C GLU A 216 -21.49 6.71 16.61
N ARG A 217 -20.34 6.03 16.65
CA ARG A 217 -19.40 6.02 17.79
C ARG A 217 -20.04 5.57 19.09
N GLN A 218 -20.95 4.60 19.01
CA GLN A 218 -21.63 4.06 20.19
C GLN A 218 -20.83 2.92 20.83
N ASN A 219 -20.86 2.88 22.17
CA ASN A 219 -20.13 1.96 23.06
C ASN A 219 -19.75 0.64 22.39
N LEU A 220 -18.49 0.57 21.97
CA LEU A 220 -17.85 -0.59 21.33
C LEU A 220 -17.45 -1.66 22.35
N TYR A 221 -17.86 -1.49 23.61
CA TYR A 221 -17.59 -2.36 24.73
C TYR A 221 -18.90 -2.72 25.43
N LYS A 222 -19.23 -4.01 25.41
CA LYS A 222 -20.08 -4.64 26.42
C LYS A 222 -19.31 -5.76 27.07
#